data_AF-A0A243RBV2-F1
#
_entry.id   AF-A0A243RBV2-F1
#
_cell.length_a   1.000
_cell.length_b   1.000
_cell.length_c   1.000
_cell.angle_alpha   90.00
_cell.angle_beta   90.00
_cell.angle_gamma   90.00
#
_symmetry.space_group_name_H-M   'P 1'
#
loop_
_entity.id
_entity.type
_entity.pdbx_description
1 polymer ?
#
loop_
_entity_poly.entity_id
_entity_poly.type
_entity_poly.pdbx_seq_one_letter_code
_entity_poly.pdbx_strand_id
1 'polypeptide(L)'
;MRKRPITVTVDPNLLDYAEAKVASGEAKSVSSVVNDALAQQAARDRAATTAWRKAVERAKADPEAYELGRRRAARLMEILNGG
;
A
#
# COMPACT_ATOMS: atom_id res chain seq x y z
N MET A 1 2.59 -22.14 -12.59
CA MET A 1 2.44 -21.05 -13.58
C MET A 1 3.83 -20.51 -13.91
N ARG A 2 4.18 -20.30 -15.19
CA ARG A 2 5.51 -19.74 -15.56
C ARG A 2 5.51 -18.22 -15.36
N LYS A 3 6.55 -17.68 -14.73
CA LYS A 3 6.75 -16.23 -14.57
C LYS A 3 7.29 -15.64 -15.88
N ARG A 4 6.77 -14.48 -16.28
CA ARG A 4 7.29 -13.76 -17.46
C ARG A 4 8.49 -12.92 -17.03
N PRO A 5 9.67 -13.06 -17.67
CA PRO A 5 10.82 -12.23 -17.32
C PRO A 5 10.56 -10.77 -17.72
N ILE A 6 11.05 -9.86 -16.89
CA ILE A 6 11.07 -8.42 -17.16
C ILE A 6 12.46 -7.90 -16.79
N THR A 7 12.90 -6.84 -17.46
CA THR A 7 14.08 -6.09 -17.06
C THR A 7 13.64 -4.88 -16.25
N VAL A 8 14.25 -4.69 -15.09
CA VAL A 8 14.01 -3.54 -14.22
C VAL A 8 15.33 -2.95 -13.79
N THR A 9 15.38 -1.63 -13.64
CA THR A 9 16.51 -0.95 -13.01
C THR A 9 16.22 -0.87 -11.51
N VAL A 10 17.20 -1.25 -10.69
CA VAL A 10 17.09 -1.27 -9.22
C VAL A 10 18.23 -0.42 -8.67
N ASP A 11 17.95 0.36 -7.63
CA ASP A 11 18.99 1.11 -6.92
C ASP A 11 20.11 0.17 -6.44
N PRO A 12 21.39 0.55 -6.56
CA PRO A 12 22.52 -0.31 -6.21
C PRO A 12 22.42 -0.87 -4.78
N ASN A 13 22.08 -0.03 -3.81
CA ASN A 13 21.95 -0.45 -2.40
C ASN A 13 20.85 -1.52 -2.19
N LEU A 14 19.78 -1.48 -2.99
CA LEU A 14 18.71 -2.48 -2.92
C LEU A 14 19.10 -3.78 -3.62
N LEU A 15 19.90 -3.69 -4.67
CA LEU A 15 20.51 -4.86 -5.31
C LEU A 15 21.47 -5.56 -4.34
N ASP A 16 22.38 -4.81 -3.70
CA ASP A 16 23.32 -5.34 -2.71
C ASP A 16 22.60 -6.05 -1.57
N TYR A 17 21.50 -5.46 -1.08
CA TYR A 17 20.65 -6.08 -0.06
C TYR A 17 20.03 -7.40 -0.55
N ALA A 18 19.52 -7.43 -1.78
CA ALA A 18 18.93 -8.64 -2.35
C ALA A 18 19.98 -9.73 -2.57
N GLU A 19 21.18 -9.37 -3.01
CA GLU A 19 22.31 -10.28 -3.17
C GLU A 19 22.79 -10.84 -1.83
N ALA A 20 22.87 -10.01 -0.79
CA ALA A 20 23.22 -10.44 0.56
C ALA A 20 22.23 -11.50 1.09
N LYS A 21 20.93 -11.33 0.84
CA LYS A 21 19.90 -12.33 1.20
C LYS A 21 20.04 -13.65 0.44
N VAL A 22 20.51 -13.60 -0.81
CA VAL A 22 20.78 -14.82 -1.56
C VAL A 22 22.04 -15.51 -1.02
N ALA A 23 23.09 -14.73 -0.75
CA ALA A 23 24.34 -15.23 -0.19
C ALA A 23 24.15 -15.87 1.20
N SER A 24 23.26 -15.30 2.04
CA SER A 24 22.93 -15.88 3.36
C SER A 24 22.00 -17.10 3.28
N GLY A 25 21.46 -17.43 2.10
CA GLY A 25 20.50 -18.52 1.91
C GLY A 25 19.07 -18.18 2.34
N GLU A 26 18.79 -16.95 2.77
CA GLU A 26 17.44 -16.48 3.08
C GLU A 26 16.54 -16.41 1.83
N ALA A 27 17.14 -16.23 0.65
CA ALA A 27 16.45 -16.16 -0.62
C ALA A 27 17.09 -17.07 -1.68
N LYS A 28 16.25 -17.61 -2.58
CA LYS A 28 16.71 -18.50 -3.66
C LYS A 28 17.30 -17.76 -4.84
N SER A 29 16.91 -16.49 -5.03
CA SER A 29 17.44 -15.60 -6.07
C SER A 29 17.02 -14.14 -5.81
N VAL A 30 17.67 -13.19 -6.48
CA VAL A 30 17.24 -11.79 -6.47
C VAL A 30 15.79 -11.67 -6.95
N SER A 31 15.39 -12.46 -7.96
CA SER A 31 13.99 -12.48 -8.41
C SER A 31 13.02 -12.97 -7.33
N SER A 32 13.41 -13.87 -6.41
CA SER A 32 12.51 -14.24 -5.30
C SER A 32 12.32 -13.07 -4.34
N VAL A 33 13.41 -12.37 -3.98
CA VAL A 33 13.35 -11.17 -3.12
C VAL A 33 12.42 -10.11 -3.71
N VAL A 34 12.57 -9.80 -5.00
CA VAL A 34 11.73 -8.80 -5.69
C VAL A 34 10.26 -9.24 -5.72
N ASN A 35 9.97 -10.51 -6.04
CA ASN A 35 8.60 -11.01 -6.04
C ASN A 35 7.96 -10.94 -4.64
N ASP A 36 8.71 -11.30 -3.59
CA ASP A 36 8.20 -11.30 -2.23
C ASP A 36 7.94 -9.87 -1.74
N ALA A 37 8.80 -8.91 -2.09
CA ALA A 37 8.60 -7.50 -1.80
C ALA A 37 7.33 -6.96 -2.49
N LEU A 38 7.15 -7.27 -3.78
CA LEU A 38 5.95 -6.87 -4.53
C LEU A 38 4.67 -7.52 -3.98
N ALA A 39 4.74 -8.79 -3.58
CA ALA A 39 3.61 -9.49 -2.99
C ALA A 39 3.20 -8.86 -1.65
N GLN A 40 4.17 -8.48 -0.81
CA GLN A 40 3.92 -7.76 0.44
C GLN A 40 3.29 -6.40 0.20
N GLN A 41 3.81 -5.63 -0.76
CA GLN A 41 3.24 -4.32 -1.10
C GLN A 41 1.79 -4.48 -1.61
N ALA A 42 1.54 -5.41 -2.53
CA ALA A 42 0.21 -5.67 -3.04
C ALA A 42 -0.77 -6.15 -1.94
N ALA A 43 -0.28 -6.85 -0.91
CA ALA A 43 -1.10 -7.21 0.24
C ALA A 43 -1.48 -5.97 1.08
N ARG A 44 -0.52 -5.07 1.33
CA ARG A 44 -0.78 -3.79 2.05
C ARG A 44 -1.77 -2.91 1.30
N ASP A 45 -1.61 -2.77 -0.01
CA ASP A 45 -2.49 -1.95 -0.86
C ASP A 45 -3.93 -2.50 -0.88
N ARG A 46 -4.07 -3.83 -0.99
CA ARG A 46 -5.38 -4.49 -0.91
C ARG A 46 -6.01 -4.29 0.47
N ALA A 47 -5.24 -4.45 1.55
CA ALA A 47 -5.74 -4.24 2.90
C ALA A 47 -6.21 -2.79 3.12
N ALA A 48 -5.45 -1.80 2.66
CA ALA A 48 -5.81 -0.38 2.71
C ALA A 48 -7.11 -0.11 1.92
N THR A 49 -7.20 -0.64 0.71
CA THR A 49 -8.40 -0.51 -0.14
C THR A 49 -9.63 -1.14 0.53
N THR A 50 -9.49 -2.33 1.12
CA THR A 50 -10.58 -3.00 1.83
C THR A 50 -11.00 -2.22 3.08
N ALA A 51 -10.05 -1.69 3.85
CA ALA A 51 -10.32 -0.88 5.02
C ALA A 51 -11.08 0.40 4.65
N TRP A 52 -10.64 1.09 3.60
CA TRP A 52 -11.32 2.26 3.06
C TRP A 52 -12.75 1.95 2.63
N ARG A 53 -12.96 0.89 1.83
CA ARG A 53 -14.30 0.46 1.39
C ARG A 53 -15.21 0.17 2.58
N LYS A 54 -14.73 -0.55 3.60
CA LYS A 54 -15.49 -0.83 4.82
C LYS A 54 -15.87 0.44 5.57
N ALA A 55 -14.97 1.43 5.65
CA ALA A 55 -15.26 2.71 6.29
C ALA A 55 -16.35 3.48 5.54
N VAL A 56 -16.28 3.51 4.20
CA VAL A 56 -17.30 4.14 3.35
C VAL A 56 -18.66 3.45 3.51
N GLU A 57 -18.71 2.12 3.49
CA GLU A 57 -19.98 1.39 3.63
C GLU A 57 -20.59 1.57 5.03
N ARG A 58 -19.77 1.61 6.09
CA ARG A 58 -20.26 1.94 7.44
C ARG A 58 -20.83 3.35 7.51
N ALA A 59 -20.18 4.32 6.87
CA ALA A 59 -20.67 5.68 6.83
C ALA A 59 -22.01 5.76 6.08
N LYS A 60 -22.15 5.05 4.94
CA LYS A 60 -23.43 5.00 4.21
C LYS A 60 -24.56 4.32 5.01
N ALA A 61 -24.23 3.34 5.84
CA ALA A 61 -25.19 2.61 6.66
C ALA A 61 -25.75 3.43 7.84
N ASP A 62 -25.09 4.54 8.20
CA ASP A 62 -25.54 5.50 9.22
C ASP A 62 -25.62 6.91 8.62
N PRO A 63 -26.80 7.30 8.09
CA PRO A 63 -27.00 8.59 7.45
C PRO A 63 -26.69 9.79 8.35
N GLU A 64 -26.92 9.68 9.67
CA GLU A 64 -26.62 10.75 10.62
C GLU A 64 -25.12 10.89 10.85
N ALA A 65 -24.40 9.78 11.01
CA ALA A 65 -22.94 9.81 11.15
C ALA A 65 -22.23 10.30 9.88
N TYR A 66 -22.73 9.95 8.69
CA TYR A 66 -22.22 10.46 7.41
C TYR A 66 -22.36 11.98 7.31
N GLU A 67 -23.55 12.51 7.64
CA GLU A 67 -23.82 13.94 7.60
C GLU A 67 -23.00 14.72 8.64
N LEU A 68 -22.81 14.16 9.83
CA LEU A 68 -21.93 14.75 10.85
C LEU A 68 -20.47 14.78 10.38
N GLY A 69 -19.98 13.70 9.77
CA GLY A 69 -18.64 13.62 9.19
C GLY A 69 -18.42 14.65 8.08
N ARG A 70 -19.39 14.78 7.17
CA ARG A 70 -19.38 15.77 6.08
C ARG A 70 -19.31 17.21 6.61
N ARG A 71 -20.13 17.55 7.62
CA ARG A 71 -20.12 18.88 8.25
C ARG A 71 -18.80 19.20 8.94
N ARG A 72 -18.19 18.22 9.61
CA ARG A 72 -16.88 18.40 10.27
C ARG A 72 -15.77 18.62 9.25
N ALA A 73 -15.75 17.86 8.15
CA ALA A 73 -14.78 18.04 7.07
C ALA A 73 -14.89 19.42 6.42
N ALA A 74 -16.12 19.88 6.14
CA ALA A 74 -16.36 21.22 5.58
C ALA A 74 -15.83 22.34 6.50
N ARG A 75 -16.11 22.26 7.80
CA ARG A 75 -15.59 23.21 8.80
C ARG A 75 -14.07 23.21 8.87
N LEU A 76 -13.44 22.02 8.77
CA LEU A 76 -11.98 21.91 8.80
C LEU A 76 -11.34 22.58 7.57
N MET A 77 -11.96 22.44 6.40
CA MET A 77 -11.52 23.09 5.16
C MET A 77 -11.71 24.61 5.21
N GLU A 78 -12.79 25.12 5.82
CA GLU A 78 -12.96 26.56 6.06
C GLU A 78 -11.87 27.12 6.98
N ILE A 79 -11.51 26.41 8.04
CA ILE A 79 -10.44 26.83 8.96
C ILE A 79 -9.07 26.83 8.25
N LEU A 80 -8.81 25.85 7.40
CA LEU A 80 -7.54 25.73 6.67
C LEU A 80 -7.40 26.75 5.53
N ASN A 81 -8.51 27.19 4.92
CA ASN A 81 -8.52 28.16 3.82
C ASN A 81 -8.80 29.61 4.28
N GLY A 82 -9.19 29.80 5.54
CA GLY A 82 -9.57 31.09 6.13
C GLY A 82 -8.52 31.69 7.08
N GLY A 83 -7.28 31.22 7.02
CA GLY A 83 -6.12 31.75 7.76
C GLY A 83 -5.06 32.30 6.82
#